data_AF-W5Q7Z1-F1
#
_entry.id   AF-W5Q7Z1-F1
#
_cell.length_a   1.000
_cell.length_b   1.000
_cell.length_c   1.000
_cell.angle_alpha   90.00
_cell.angle_beta   90.00
_cell.angle_gamma   90.00
#
_symmetry.space_group_name_H-M   'P 1'
#
loop_
_entity.id
_entity.type
_entity.pdbx_description
1 polymer ?
#
loop_
_entity_poly.entity_id
_entity_poly.type
_entity_poly.pdbx_seq_one_letter_code
_entity_poly.pdbx_strand_id
1 'polypeptide(L)'
;MHWQEELLLGGMARDPQGQLLRAEALQSTFLLMSPRQLYEHFRGDYQTHDIGWSEEQAGTVLQAWQRRFVQLAQEALPENASQQIHAFSSTTLDDILHAFSEVSAARVVGGYLLMLAYACVTMLRWDCAQSQGAVGLAGVLLVALAVASGLGLCALLGIAFNAATTQVGQVYRQTWG
;
A
#
# COMPACT_ATOMS: atom_id res chain seq x y z
N MET A 1 15.47 30.35 -14.13
CA MET A 1 14.40 29.37 -13.84
C MET A 1 13.29 30.12 -13.13
N HIS A 2 12.09 30.13 -13.70
CA HIS A 2 10.92 30.79 -13.10
C HIS A 2 9.95 29.70 -12.65
N TRP A 3 9.71 29.61 -11.35
CA TRP A 3 8.76 28.66 -10.76
C TRP A 3 7.43 29.37 -10.53
N GLN A 4 6.33 28.70 -10.88
CA GLN A 4 5.00 29.26 -10.67
C GLN A 4 4.65 29.22 -9.19
N GLU A 5 4.00 30.28 -8.69
CA GLU A 5 3.62 30.42 -7.28
C GLU A 5 2.67 29.31 -6.82
N GLU A 6 1.81 28.83 -7.71
CA GLU A 6 0.84 27.76 -7.49
C GLU A 6 1.49 26.39 -7.22
N LEU A 7 2.76 26.19 -7.60
CA LEU A 7 3.52 24.98 -7.26
C LEU A 7 4.15 25.04 -5.86
N LEU A 8 4.27 26.25 -5.31
CA LEU A 8 4.97 26.52 -4.05
C LEU A 8 4.01 26.89 -2.92
N LEU A 9 2.85 27.46 -3.26
CA LEU A 9 1.88 28.03 -2.33
C LEU A 9 0.48 27.43 -2.57
N GLY A 10 -0.10 26.86 -1.51
CA GLY A 10 -1.47 26.38 -1.47
C GLY A 10 -2.40 27.33 -0.72
N GLY A 11 -3.69 27.33 -1.04
CA GLY A 11 -4.70 28.15 -0.37
C GLY A 11 -4.44 29.66 -0.50
N MET A 12 -4.07 30.11 -1.70
CA MET A 12 -3.74 31.51 -1.96
C MET A 12 -5.00 32.39 -1.94
N ALA A 13 -4.99 33.46 -1.15
CA ALA A 13 -5.95 34.56 -1.22
C ALA A 13 -5.28 35.78 -1.87
N ARG A 14 -5.93 36.35 -2.89
CA ARG A 14 -5.43 37.49 -3.65
C ARG A 14 -6.38 38.69 -3.50
N ASP A 15 -5.81 39.89 -3.53
CA ASP A 15 -6.57 41.13 -3.63
C ASP A 15 -7.22 41.26 -5.03
N PRO A 16 -8.32 42.03 -5.21
CA PRO A 16 -8.83 42.44 -6.52
C PRO A 16 -7.79 43.01 -7.49
N GLN A 17 -6.66 43.54 -7.02
CA GLN A 17 -5.54 44.01 -7.85
C GLN A 17 -4.57 42.88 -8.28
N GLY A 18 -4.84 41.64 -7.86
CA GLY A 18 -4.07 40.45 -8.21
C GLY A 18 -2.85 40.16 -7.34
N GLN A 19 -2.59 40.97 -6.32
CA GLN A 19 -1.48 40.79 -5.37
C GLN A 19 -1.80 39.69 -4.34
N LEU A 20 -0.80 38.88 -3.98
CA LEU A 20 -0.94 37.81 -2.99
C LEU A 20 -1.06 38.41 -1.57
N LEU A 21 -2.16 38.15 -0.88
CA LEU A 21 -2.40 38.61 0.49
C LEU A 21 -2.09 37.53 1.53
N ARG A 22 -2.44 36.27 1.23
CA ARG A 22 -2.28 35.15 2.16
C ARG A 22 -2.06 33.84 1.40
N ALA A 23 -1.35 32.91 2.01
CA ALA A 23 -1.30 31.51 1.63
C ALA A 23 -1.49 30.66 2.88
N GLU A 24 -2.09 29.47 2.72
CA GLU A 24 -2.38 28.57 3.84
C GLU A 24 -1.37 27.43 3.94
N ALA A 25 -0.75 27.05 2.82
CA ALA A 25 0.22 25.97 2.77
C ALA A 25 1.43 26.35 1.92
N LEU A 26 2.58 25.79 2.28
CA LEU A 26 3.84 25.89 1.56
C LEU A 26 4.27 24.49 1.12
N GLN A 27 4.69 24.35 -0.13
CA GLN A 27 5.19 23.10 -0.69
C GLN A 27 6.63 23.29 -1.16
N SER A 28 7.52 22.38 -0.73
CA SER A 28 8.89 22.28 -1.23
C SER A 28 9.09 20.92 -1.86
N THR A 29 9.55 20.89 -3.10
CA THR A 29 9.75 19.65 -3.86
C THR A 29 11.25 19.45 -4.12
N PHE A 30 11.79 18.34 -3.64
CA PHE A 30 13.18 17.93 -3.91
C PHE A 30 13.17 16.91 -5.04
N LEU A 31 13.73 17.30 -6.19
CA LEU A 31 13.86 16.43 -7.35
C LEU A 31 15.09 15.54 -7.19
N LEU A 32 14.86 14.22 -7.12
CA LEU A 32 15.90 13.20 -7.05
C LEU A 32 16.09 12.57 -8.43
N MET A 33 17.30 12.09 -8.69
CA MET A 33 17.58 11.27 -9.87
C MET A 33 16.88 9.91 -9.75
N SER A 34 16.49 9.33 -10.89
CA SER A 34 16.01 7.94 -10.93
C SER A 34 17.15 6.95 -10.60
N PRO A 35 16.84 5.71 -10.13
CA PRO A 35 17.86 4.70 -9.85
C PRO A 35 18.81 4.43 -11.03
N ARG A 36 18.30 4.43 -12.27
CA ARG A 36 19.10 4.29 -13.50
C ARG A 36 20.03 5.46 -13.72
N GLN A 37 19.52 6.69 -13.59
CA GLN A 37 20.34 7.89 -13.73
C GLN A 37 21.40 7.97 -12.65
N LEU A 38 21.08 7.59 -11.41
CA LEU A 38 22.05 7.53 -10.31
C LEU A 38 23.13 6.48 -10.60
N TYR A 39 22.72 5.29 -11.06
CA TYR A 39 23.65 4.25 -11.47
C TYR A 39 24.61 4.74 -12.55
N GLU A 40 24.07 5.29 -13.65
CA GLU A 40 24.84 5.81 -14.78
C GLU A 40 25.74 7.00 -14.39
N HIS A 41 25.27 7.88 -13.51
CA HIS A 41 26.03 9.04 -13.03
C HIS A 41 27.29 8.62 -12.28
N PHE A 42 27.20 7.55 -11.47
CA PHE A 42 28.32 7.01 -10.70
C PHE A 42 29.00 5.81 -11.37
N ARG A 43 28.63 5.48 -12.62
CA ARG A 43 29.21 4.35 -13.35
C ARG A 43 30.58 4.74 -13.88
N GLY A 44 31.63 4.18 -13.27
CA GLY A 44 33.03 4.45 -13.64
C GLY A 44 33.73 5.45 -12.73
N ASP A 45 33.07 5.87 -11.65
CA ASP A 45 33.72 6.67 -10.61
C ASP A 45 34.62 5.78 -9.74
N TYR A 46 35.75 6.30 -9.28
CA TYR A 46 36.74 5.50 -8.53
C TYR A 46 36.17 4.90 -7.23
N GLN A 47 35.14 5.53 -6.65
CA GLN A 47 34.53 5.09 -5.39
C GLN A 47 33.61 3.87 -5.55
N THR A 48 33.09 3.59 -6.75
CA THR A 48 32.11 2.51 -6.99
C THR A 48 32.72 1.24 -7.57
N HIS A 49 34.03 1.25 -7.87
CA HIS A 49 34.72 0.15 -8.56
C HIS A 49 34.82 -1.14 -7.72
N ASP A 50 34.94 -1.01 -6.40
CA ASP A 50 35.16 -2.17 -5.51
C ASP A 50 33.86 -2.80 -4.96
N ILE A 51 32.71 -2.15 -5.15
CA ILE A 51 31.45 -2.51 -4.46
C ILE A 51 30.43 -3.25 -5.33
N GLY A 52 30.77 -3.56 -6.58
CA GLY A 52 29.85 -4.23 -7.50
C GLY A 52 28.61 -3.38 -7.77
N TRP A 53 28.81 -2.09 -8.02
CA TRP A 53 27.75 -1.09 -8.22
C TRP A 53 26.77 -1.54 -9.30
N SER A 54 25.50 -1.67 -8.91
CA SER A 54 24.40 -2.10 -9.77
C SER A 54 23.20 -1.16 -9.66
N GLU A 55 22.27 -1.24 -10.60
CA GLU A 55 21.03 -0.46 -10.59
C GLU A 55 20.19 -0.75 -9.32
N GLU A 56 20.19 -1.98 -8.83
CA GLU A 56 19.49 -2.39 -7.60
C GLU A 56 20.10 -1.75 -6.35
N GLN A 57 21.42 -1.66 -6.28
CA GLN A 57 22.10 -0.96 -5.19
C GLN A 57 21.79 0.54 -5.21
N ALA A 58 21.80 1.15 -6.39
CA ALA A 58 21.41 2.56 -6.57
C ALA A 58 19.96 2.82 -6.10
N GLY A 59 19.05 1.89 -6.42
CA GLY A 59 17.67 1.92 -5.92
C GLY A 59 17.60 1.84 -4.39
N THR A 60 18.36 0.93 -3.78
CA THR A 60 18.39 0.74 -2.32
C THR A 60 18.92 1.98 -1.60
N VAL A 61 19.97 2.62 -2.13
CA VAL A 61 20.52 3.87 -1.57
C VAL A 61 19.49 5.00 -1.65
N LEU A 62 18.80 5.16 -2.78
CA LEU A 62 17.74 6.16 -2.93
C LEU A 62 16.59 5.93 -1.95
N GLN A 63 16.16 4.68 -1.78
CA GLN A 63 15.12 4.33 -0.82
C GLN A 63 15.55 4.62 0.62
N ALA A 64 16.78 4.26 0.99
CA ALA A 64 17.32 4.53 2.32
C ALA A 64 17.41 6.05 2.59
N TRP A 65 17.85 6.82 1.60
CA TRP A 65 17.89 8.28 1.68
C TRP A 65 16.49 8.87 1.84
N GLN A 66 15.52 8.45 1.02
CA GLN A 66 14.13 8.94 1.10
C GLN A 66 13.51 8.63 2.46
N ARG A 67 13.70 7.41 2.99
CA ARG A 67 13.22 7.04 4.33
C ARG A 67 13.86 7.90 5.42
N ARG A 68 15.17 8.13 5.37
CA ARG A 68 15.85 8.96 6.37
C ARG A 68 15.43 10.43 6.29
N PHE A 69 15.20 10.95 5.08
CA PHE A 69 14.69 12.29 4.86
C PHE A 69 13.31 12.49 5.49
N VAL A 70 12.38 11.55 5.28
CA VAL A 70 11.04 11.61 5.89
C VAL A 70 11.11 11.59 7.42
N GLN A 71 11.94 10.72 8.00
CA GLN A 71 12.13 10.66 9.46
C GLN A 71 12.65 12.00 10.01
N LEU A 72 13.70 12.54 9.41
CA LEU A 72 14.28 13.81 9.85
C LEU A 72 13.30 14.97 9.67
N ALA A 73 12.49 14.98 8.61
CA ALA A 73 11.50 16.02 8.38
C ALA A 73 10.37 15.98 9.41
N GLN A 74 10.00 14.78 9.89
CA GLN A 74 9.04 14.61 10.98
C GLN A 74 9.63 15.00 12.34
N GLU A 75 10.89 14.62 12.60
CA GLU A 75 11.62 14.95 13.84
C GLU A 75 12.01 16.44 13.93
N ALA A 76 12.14 17.14 12.79
CA ALA A 76 12.52 18.54 12.75
C ALA A 76 11.46 19.49 13.36
N LEU A 77 10.23 19.02 13.56
CA LEU A 77 9.19 19.79 14.21
C LEU A 77 9.10 19.48 15.70
N PRO A 78 9.32 20.46 16.59
CA PRO A 78 8.99 20.29 18.01
C PRO A 78 7.46 20.14 18.15
N GLU A 79 6.99 19.24 19.01
CA GLU A 79 5.54 18.98 19.25
C GLU A 79 4.74 20.24 19.64
N ASN A 80 5.41 21.30 20.09
CA ASN A 80 4.81 22.57 20.48
C ASN A 80 4.69 23.59 19.32
N ALA A 81 4.99 23.20 18.09
CA ALA A 81 4.83 24.08 16.93
C ALA A 81 3.35 24.17 16.50
N SER A 82 2.87 25.38 16.22
CA SER A 82 1.55 25.62 15.61
C SER A 82 1.48 25.26 14.13
N GLN A 83 2.62 24.89 13.54
CA GLN A 83 2.77 24.51 12.15
C GLN A 83 2.99 23.00 12.08
N GLN A 84 2.38 22.35 11.10
CA GLN A 84 2.54 20.92 10.84
C GLN A 84 3.22 20.74 9.49
N ILE A 85 4.33 20.00 9.45
CA ILE A 85 5.02 19.63 8.21
C ILE A 85 4.68 18.19 7.88
N HIS A 86 4.18 17.99 6.65
CA HIS A 86 3.91 16.67 6.10
C HIS A 86 4.97 16.36 5.04
N ALA A 87 5.92 15.49 5.38
CA ALA A 87 6.89 14.99 4.42
C ALA A 87 6.31 13.80 3.65
N PHE A 88 6.38 13.85 2.33
CA PHE A 88 5.91 12.79 1.44
C PHE A 88 7.02 12.39 0.47
N SER A 89 7.18 11.09 0.25
CA SER A 89 8.18 10.53 -0.69
C SER A 89 7.56 9.41 -1.55
N SER A 90 8.19 9.10 -2.67
CA SER A 90 7.77 7.97 -3.52
C SER A 90 7.87 6.63 -2.79
N THR A 91 8.88 6.43 -1.93
CA THR A 91 8.97 5.21 -1.11
C THR A 91 7.82 5.11 -0.09
N THR A 92 7.42 6.21 0.55
CA THR A 92 6.25 6.16 1.45
C THR A 92 4.94 5.88 0.71
N LEU A 93 4.81 6.32 -0.54
CA LEU A 93 3.67 5.97 -1.39
C LEU A 93 3.66 4.46 -1.67
N ASP A 94 4.81 3.91 -2.06
CA ASP A 94 4.97 2.48 -2.33
C ASP A 94 4.69 1.63 -1.08
N ASP A 95 5.22 2.04 0.08
CA ASP A 95 4.96 1.39 1.37
C ASP A 95 3.44 1.43 1.71
N ILE A 96 2.76 2.55 1.44
CA ILE A 96 1.30 2.68 1.62
C ILE A 96 0.55 1.75 0.64
N LEU A 97 0.91 1.75 -0.63
CA LEU A 97 0.29 0.87 -1.64
C LEU A 97 0.51 -0.59 -1.28
N HIS A 98 1.69 -0.95 -0.80
CA HIS A 98 2.00 -2.29 -0.33
C HIS A 98 1.13 -2.66 0.88
N ALA A 99 1.00 -1.78 1.88
CA ALA A 99 0.16 -2.01 3.04
C ALA A 99 -1.34 -2.12 2.69
N PHE A 100 -1.82 -1.38 1.69
CA PHE A 100 -3.19 -1.54 1.17
C PHE A 100 -3.35 -2.80 0.30
N SER A 101 -2.28 -3.21 -0.38
CA SER A 101 -2.24 -4.42 -1.20
C SER A 101 -2.16 -5.70 -0.35
N GLU A 102 -1.62 -5.59 0.86
CA GLU A 102 -1.60 -6.65 1.86
C GLU A 102 -2.99 -6.81 2.49
N VAL A 103 -3.97 -7.22 1.67
CA VAL A 103 -5.23 -7.76 2.16
C VAL A 103 -4.88 -8.98 2.97
N SER A 104 -4.81 -8.82 4.29
CA SER A 104 -4.37 -9.84 5.22
C SER A 104 -5.01 -11.18 4.84
N ALA A 105 -4.19 -12.11 4.33
CA ALA A 105 -4.64 -13.45 4.00
C ALA A 105 -5.38 -14.05 5.20
N ALA A 106 -4.96 -13.68 6.42
CA ALA A 106 -5.62 -13.99 7.68
C ALA A 106 -7.11 -13.57 7.76
N ARG A 107 -7.52 -12.39 7.25
CA ARG A 107 -8.93 -11.97 7.24
C ARG A 107 -9.75 -12.75 6.21
N VAL A 108 -9.18 -13.01 5.03
CA VAL A 108 -9.86 -13.79 3.98
C VAL A 108 -10.03 -15.23 4.43
N VAL A 109 -8.95 -15.86 4.89
CA VAL A 109 -8.96 -17.21 5.48
C VAL A 109 -9.88 -17.26 6.70
N GLY A 110 -9.82 -16.26 7.57
CA GLY A 110 -10.72 -16.14 8.74
C GLY A 110 -12.20 -16.08 8.36
N GLY A 111 -12.55 -15.32 7.31
CA GLY A 111 -13.92 -15.25 6.78
C GLY A 111 -14.40 -16.59 6.23
N TYR A 112 -13.56 -17.29 5.46
CA TYR A 112 -13.89 -18.63 4.95
C TYR A 112 -14.01 -19.68 6.06
N LEU A 113 -13.12 -19.65 7.06
CA LEU A 113 -13.21 -20.52 8.23
C LEU A 113 -14.47 -20.25 9.05
N LEU A 114 -14.89 -18.99 9.17
CA LEU A 114 -16.13 -18.62 9.85
C LEU A 114 -17.36 -19.15 9.09
N MET A 115 -17.38 -19.04 7.75
CA MET A 115 -18.45 -19.62 6.92
C MET A 115 -18.49 -21.14 7.05
N LEU A 116 -17.32 -21.79 7.09
CA LEU A 116 -17.21 -23.24 7.28
C LEU A 116 -17.70 -23.67 8.65
N ALA A 117 -17.30 -22.97 9.72
CA ALA A 117 -17.77 -23.22 11.07
C ALA A 117 -19.28 -23.03 11.20
N TYR A 118 -19.83 -22.00 10.57
CA TYR A 118 -21.29 -21.79 10.50
C TYR A 118 -22.00 -22.97 9.84
N ALA A 119 -21.49 -23.48 8.71
CA ALA A 119 -22.02 -24.66 8.04
C ALA A 119 -21.90 -25.94 8.89
N CYS A 120 -20.81 -26.10 9.64
CA CYS A 120 -20.66 -27.21 10.59
C CYS A 120 -21.70 -27.16 11.71
N VAL A 121 -21.92 -25.98 12.31
CA VAL A 121 -22.87 -25.80 13.43
C VAL A 121 -24.31 -26.03 12.97
N THR A 122 -24.67 -25.62 11.76
CA THR A 122 -26.03 -25.86 11.22
C THR A 122 -26.27 -27.33 10.90
N MET A 123 -25.27 -28.07 10.39
CA MET A 123 -25.38 -29.52 10.17
C MET A 123 -25.36 -30.32 11.49
N LEU A 124 -24.60 -29.91 12.50
CA LEU A 124 -24.52 -30.59 13.79
C LEU A 124 -25.82 -30.49 14.61
N ARG A 125 -26.63 -29.45 14.37
CA ARG A 125 -27.93 -29.27 15.03
C ARG A 125 -29.01 -30.25 14.55
N TRP A 126 -28.80 -30.99 13.46
CA TRP A 126 -29.87 -31.76 12.83
C TRP A 126 -29.85 -33.28 13.08
N ASP A 127 -28.84 -33.87 13.75
CA ASP A 127 -28.84 -35.33 13.91
C ASP A 127 -28.21 -35.87 15.20
N CYS A 128 -29.09 -36.35 16.10
CA CYS A 128 -28.77 -37.36 17.12
C CYS A 128 -29.41 -38.73 16.80
N ALA A 129 -29.88 -38.98 15.57
CA ALA A 129 -30.56 -40.25 15.25
C ALA A 129 -30.26 -40.85 13.85
N GLN A 130 -29.68 -40.13 12.90
CA GLN A 130 -29.29 -40.66 11.58
C GLN A 130 -27.84 -40.31 11.20
N SER A 131 -27.23 -41.16 10.37
CA SER A 131 -25.81 -41.15 9.95
C SER A 131 -25.40 -39.96 9.05
N GLN A 132 -25.89 -38.75 9.29
CA GLN A 132 -25.57 -37.56 8.48
C GLN A 132 -24.32 -36.80 8.93
N GLY A 133 -23.78 -37.12 10.12
CA GLY A 133 -22.51 -36.52 10.60
C GLY A 133 -21.30 -36.80 9.69
N ALA A 134 -21.26 -37.98 9.06
CA ALA A 134 -20.18 -38.34 8.12
C ALA A 134 -20.22 -37.52 6.83
N VAL A 135 -21.42 -37.17 6.35
CA VAL A 135 -21.61 -36.36 5.15
C VAL A 135 -21.19 -34.91 5.40
N GLY A 136 -21.50 -34.36 6.59
CA GLY A 136 -21.02 -33.05 7.00
C GLY A 136 -19.50 -32.97 7.11
N LEU A 137 -18.86 -33.99 7.70
CA LEU A 137 -17.40 -34.06 7.81
C LEU A 137 -16.71 -34.18 6.43
N ALA A 138 -17.27 -34.97 5.51
CA ALA A 138 -16.79 -35.05 4.13
C ALA A 138 -16.95 -33.73 3.37
N GLY A 139 -18.06 -33.01 3.58
CA GLY A 139 -18.30 -31.70 2.97
C GLY A 139 -17.28 -30.65 3.39
N VAL A 140 -16.94 -30.61 4.68
CA VAL A 140 -15.93 -29.69 5.23
C VAL A 140 -14.53 -29.97 4.65
N LEU A 141 -14.16 -31.25 4.55
CA LEU A 141 -12.90 -31.67 3.97
C LEU A 141 -12.78 -31.29 2.49
N LEU A 142 -13.86 -31.47 1.72
CA LEU A 142 -13.93 -31.10 0.31
C LEU A 142 -13.79 -29.59 0.11
N VAL A 143 -14.45 -28.78 0.94
CA VAL A 143 -14.34 -27.31 0.86
C VAL A 143 -12.90 -26.87 1.16
N ALA A 144 -12.27 -27.45 2.18
CA ALA A 144 -10.87 -27.14 2.51
C ALA A 144 -9.92 -27.48 1.34
N LEU A 145 -10.09 -28.64 0.70
CA LEU A 145 -9.29 -29.06 -0.45
C LEU A 145 -9.55 -28.20 -1.69
N ALA A 146 -10.79 -27.77 -1.93
CA ALA A 146 -11.16 -26.88 -3.02
C ALA A 146 -10.52 -25.49 -2.86
N VAL A 147 -10.54 -24.94 -1.64
CA VAL A 147 -9.89 -23.64 -1.36
C VAL A 147 -8.37 -23.75 -1.49
N ALA A 148 -7.76 -24.81 -0.94
CA ALA A 148 -6.32 -25.02 -1.03
C ALA A 148 -5.85 -25.19 -2.49
N SER A 149 -6.58 -25.96 -3.31
CA SER A 149 -6.26 -26.13 -4.72
C SER A 149 -6.51 -24.88 -5.56
N GLY A 150 -7.56 -24.12 -5.28
CA GLY A 150 -7.82 -22.82 -5.92
C GLY A 150 -6.70 -21.80 -5.66
N LEU A 151 -6.26 -21.68 -4.41
CA LEU A 151 -5.14 -20.81 -4.04
C LEU A 151 -3.82 -21.28 -4.67
N GLY A 152 -3.56 -22.60 -4.66
CA GLY A 152 -2.36 -23.18 -5.28
C GLY A 152 -2.32 -22.97 -6.80
N LEU A 153 -3.47 -23.10 -7.48
CA LEU A 153 -3.58 -22.86 -8.92
C LEU A 153 -3.39 -21.36 -9.26
N CYS A 154 -3.99 -20.46 -8.46
CA CYS A 154 -3.80 -19.01 -8.65
C CYS A 154 -2.34 -18.57 -8.43
N ALA A 155 -1.64 -19.19 -7.47
CA ALA A 155 -0.21 -18.94 -7.24
C ALA A 155 0.66 -19.44 -8.40
N LEU A 156 0.35 -20.63 -8.96
CA LEU A 156 1.07 -21.19 -10.12
C LEU A 156 0.83 -20.40 -11.41
N LEU A 157 -0.34 -19.77 -11.56
CA LEU A 157 -0.67 -18.90 -12.70
C LEU A 157 -0.06 -17.50 -12.59
N GLY A 158 0.66 -17.18 -11.51
CA GLY A 158 1.36 -15.90 -11.33
C GLY A 158 0.44 -14.69 -11.20
N ILE A 159 -0.83 -14.91 -10.85
CA ILE A 159 -1.79 -13.82 -10.67
C ILE A 159 -1.50 -13.16 -9.33
N ALA A 160 -0.77 -12.04 -9.36
CA ALA A 160 -0.64 -11.17 -8.22
C ALA A 160 -2.04 -10.69 -7.81
N PHE A 161 -2.47 -11.01 -6.59
CA PHE A 161 -3.74 -10.55 -6.04
C PHE A 161 -3.71 -9.03 -5.94
N ASN A 162 -4.25 -8.34 -6.95
CA ASN A 162 -4.29 -6.89 -7.00
C ASN A 162 -5.52 -6.38 -6.24
N ALA A 163 -5.31 -5.49 -5.26
CA ALA A 163 -6.29 -5.05 -4.26
C ALA A 163 -7.45 -4.17 -4.80
N ALA A 164 -7.49 -3.82 -6.08
CA ALA A 164 -8.53 -2.94 -6.63
C ALA A 164 -9.90 -3.63 -6.85
N THR A 165 -9.97 -4.96 -7.00
CA THR A 165 -11.25 -5.62 -7.33
C THR A 165 -12.12 -5.90 -6.11
N THR A 166 -11.57 -5.89 -4.89
CA THR A 166 -12.30 -6.27 -3.67
C THR A 166 -13.01 -5.10 -2.98
N GLN A 167 -12.62 -3.84 -3.22
CA GLN A 167 -13.30 -2.67 -2.63
C GLN A 167 -14.39 -2.06 -3.52
N VAL A 168 -14.31 -2.16 -4.85
CA VAL A 168 -15.20 -1.41 -5.74
C VAL A 168 -16.59 -2.07 -5.92
N GLY A 169 -16.76 -3.34 -5.55
CA GLY A 169 -18.06 -4.03 -5.63
C GLY A 169 -19.10 -3.63 -4.55
N GLN A 170 -18.66 -3.02 -3.44
CA GLN A 170 -19.56 -2.61 -2.35
C GLN A 170 -19.90 -1.10 -2.38
N VAL A 171 -19.12 -0.26 -3.06
CA VAL A 171 -19.33 1.20 -3.07
C VAL A 171 -20.39 1.65 -4.09
N TYR A 172 -20.65 0.88 -5.15
CA TYR A 172 -21.70 1.24 -6.13
C TYR A 172 -23.15 0.98 -5.66
N ARG A 173 -23.37 0.46 -4.44
CA ARG A 173 -24.73 0.22 -3.88
C ARG A 173 -25.17 1.23 -2.81
N GLN A 174 -24.43 2.31 -2.56
CA GLN A 174 -24.83 3.32 -1.56
C GLN A 174 -24.95 4.76 -2.07
N THR A 175 -24.82 5.02 -3.37
CA THR A 175 -25.00 6.37 -3.94
C THR A 175 -26.25 6.54 -4.81
N TRP A 176 -27.11 5.52 -4.93
CA TRP A 176 -28.43 5.62 -5.59
C TRP A 176 -29.50 4.86 -4.80
N GLY A 177 -29.92 5.46 -3.69
CA GLY A 177 -31.09 5.08 -2.88
C GLY A 177 -31.53 6.26 -2.04
#